data_AF-A0A7C2SVA4-F1
#
_entry.id   AF-A0A7C2SVA4-F1
#
_cell.length_a   1.000
_cell.length_b   1.000
_cell.length_c   1.000
_cell.angle_alpha   90.00
_cell.angle_beta   90.00
_cell.angle_gamma   90.00
#
_symmetry.space_group_name_H-M   'P 1'
#
loop_
_entity.id
_entity.type
_entity.pdbx_description
1 polymer ?
#
loop_
_entity_poly.entity_id
_entity_poly.type
_entity_poly.pdbx_seq_one_letter_code
_entity_poly.pdbx_strand_id
1 'polypeptide(L)' 'VQTPQVFRRDIIMKAYERAMRDGRYGTDDATLVERIGVPVAMVDGSRDNIKITFEEDLMTAEALLAARSGTAKED' A
#
# COMPACT_ATOMS: atom_id res chain seq x y z
N VAL A 1 4.98 -4.53 0.76
CA VAL A 1 3.80 -4.25 -0.09
C VAL A 1 3.49 -2.76 0.01
N GLN A 2 3.12 -2.14 -1.12
CA GLN A 2 2.71 -0.73 -1.21
C GLN A 2 1.23 -0.63 -1.60
N THR A 3 0.66 0.56 -1.52
CA THR A 3 -0.67 0.89 -2.04
C THR A 3 -0.54 1.88 -3.22
N PRO A 4 -1.53 2.01 -4.11
CA PRO A 4 -2.84 1.36 -4.11
C PRO A 4 -2.78 -0.17 -4.29
N GLN A 5 -3.67 -0.87 -3.60
CA GLN A 5 -3.99 -2.27 -3.89
C GLN A 5 -5.38 -2.29 -4.54
N VAL A 6 -5.55 -3.05 -5.64
CA VAL A 6 -6.78 -3.02 -6.43
C VAL A 6 -7.36 -4.41 -6.56
N PHE A 7 -8.63 -4.55 -6.19
CA PHE A 7 -9.37 -5.81 -6.25
C PHE A 7 -10.76 -5.59 -6.84
N ARG A 8 -11.35 -6.65 -7.40
CA ARG A 8 -12.79 -6.65 -7.67
C ARG A 8 -13.56 -6.55 -6.36
N ARG A 9 -14.61 -5.73 -6.35
CA ARG A 9 -15.42 -5.47 -5.16
C ARG A 9 -15.94 -6.75 -4.51
N ASP A 10 -16.46 -7.69 -5.28
CA ASP A 10 -17.03 -8.93 -4.75
C ASP A 10 -15.96 -9.82 -4.10
N ILE A 11 -14.74 -9.83 -4.63
CA ILE A 11 -13.61 -10.59 -4.06
C ILE A 11 -13.17 -9.98 -2.73
N ILE A 12 -12.93 -8.67 -2.68
CA ILE A 12 -12.43 -8.03 -1.46
C ILE A 12 -13.48 -8.10 -0.34
N MET A 13 -14.77 -7.92 -0.64
CA MET A 13 -15.83 -8.08 0.35
C MET A 13 -15.87 -9.50 0.93
N LYS A 14 -15.79 -10.55 0.10
CA LYS A 14 -15.71 -11.94 0.56
C LYS A 14 -14.50 -12.20 1.44
N ALA A 15 -13.36 -11.59 1.12
CA ALA A 15 -12.14 -11.70 1.90
C ALA A 15 -12.32 -11.12 3.31
N TYR A 16 -12.89 -9.92 3.43
CA TYR A 16 -13.21 -9.31 4.73
C TYR A 16 -14.27 -10.08 5.51
N GLU A 17 -15.35 -10.54 4.86
CA GLU A 17 -16.37 -11.37 5.52
C GLU A 17 -15.80 -12.67 6.08
N ARG A 18 -14.84 -13.28 5.37
CA ARG A 18 -14.14 -14.47 5.86
C ARG A 18 -13.21 -14.13 7.02
N ALA A 19 -12.45 -13.04 6.90
CA ALA A 19 -11.55 -12.55 7.93
C ALA A 19 -12.27 -12.30 9.27
N MET A 20 -13.43 -11.62 9.21
CA MET A 20 -14.26 -11.34 10.38
C MET A 20 -14.83 -12.61 11.03
N ARG A 21 -15.30 -13.57 10.23
CA ARG A 21 -15.81 -14.86 10.74
C ARG A 21 -14.72 -15.70 11.41
N ASP A 22 -13.52 -15.70 10.84
CA ASP A 22 -12.39 -16.47 11.33
C ASP A 22 -11.64 -15.76 12.49
N GLY A 23 -12.02 -14.53 12.83
CA GLY A 23 -11.30 -13.71 13.83
C GLY A 23 -9.87 -13.38 13.43
N ARG A 24 -9.58 -13.31 12.14
CA ARG A 24 -8.24 -13.07 11.58
C ARG A 24 -8.18 -11.72 10.91
N TYR A 25 -7.16 -10.93 11.24
CA TYR A 25 -6.89 -9.64 10.62
C TYR A 25 -5.70 -9.75 9.67
N GLY A 26 -5.75 -9.00 8.57
CA GLY A 26 -4.63 -8.84 7.63
C GLY A 26 -3.91 -7.52 7.88
N THR A 27 -2.61 -7.48 7.57
CA THR A 27 -1.83 -6.22 7.60
C THR A 27 -2.07 -5.34 6.37
N ASP A 28 -2.67 -5.92 5.33
CA ASP A 28 -3.01 -5.30 4.06
C ASP A 28 -4.10 -6.13 3.36
N ASP A 29 -4.67 -5.61 2.27
CA ASP A 29 -5.81 -6.21 1.58
C ASP A 29 -5.44 -7.47 0.78
N ALA A 30 -4.22 -7.51 0.20
CA ALA A 30 -3.72 -8.66 -0.54
C ALA A 30 -3.63 -9.88 0.37
N THR A 31 -3.12 -9.71 1.60
CA THR A 31 -3.06 -10.78 2.60
C THR A 31 -4.43 -11.40 2.87
N LEU A 32 -5.51 -10.60 2.89
CA LEU A 32 -6.87 -11.10 3.08
C LEU A 32 -7.37 -11.87 1.85
N VAL A 33 -7.08 -11.37 0.65
CA VAL A 33 -7.49 -11.97 -0.62
C VAL A 33 -6.77 -13.30 -0.87
N GLU A 34 -5.48 -13.40 -0.58
CA GLU A 34 -4.72 -14.64 -0.69
C GLU A 34 -5.29 -15.74 0.22
N ARG A 35 -5.75 -15.38 1.43
CA ARG A 35 -6.32 -16.32 2.40
C ARG A 35 -7.62 -16.99 1.94
N ILE A 36 -8.36 -16.37 1.03
CA ILE A 36 -9.54 -16.99 0.42
C ILE A 36 -9.18 -17.78 -0.86
N GLY A 37 -7.89 -18.00 -1.13
CA GLY A 37 -7.38 -18.80 -2.24
C GLY A 37 -7.36 -18.07 -3.58
N VAL A 38 -7.54 -16.75 -3.58
CA VAL A 38 -7.49 -15.95 -4.81
C VAL A 38 -6.04 -15.49 -5.02
N PRO A 39 -5.43 -15.77 -6.19
CA PRO A 39 -4.06 -15.34 -6.48
C PRO A 39 -3.99 -13.82 -6.58
N VAL A 40 -2.92 -13.25 -6.02
CA VAL A 40 -2.59 -11.82 -6.13
C VAL A 40 -1.38 -11.66 -7.06
N ALA A 41 -1.48 -10.70 -7.99
CA ALA A 41 -0.37 -10.32 -8.85
C ALA A 41 0.37 -9.13 -8.25
N MET A 42 1.70 -9.18 -8.31
CA MET A 42 2.56 -8.07 -7.92
C MET A 42 2.90 -7.20 -9.13
N VAL A 43 2.91 -5.90 -8.94
CA VAL A 43 3.36 -4.91 -9.92
C VAL A 43 4.49 -4.12 -9.28
N ASP A 44 5.56 -3.86 -10.04
CA ASP A 44 6.69 -3.08 -9.56
C ASP A 44 6.25 -1.64 -9.24
N GLY A 45 6.42 -1.26 -7.97
CA GLY A 45 6.14 0.08 -7.47
C GLY A 45 7.41 0.93 -7.36
N SER A 46 7.27 2.25 -7.40
CA SER A 46 8.38 3.16 -7.10
C SER A 46 8.72 3.09 -5.61
N ARG A 47 10.02 3.06 -5.28
CA ARG A 47 10.50 3.17 -3.89
C ARG A 47 10.15 4.52 -3.25
N ASP A 48 9.88 5.52 -4.06
CA ASP A 48 9.49 6.87 -3.61
C ASP A 48 8.07 6.91 -3.04
N ASN A 49 7.25 5.88 -3.29
CA ASN A 49 5.92 5.73 -2.69
C ASN A 49 6.04 5.20 -1.26
N ILE A 50 6.64 6.01 -0.39
CA ILE A 50 6.89 5.69 1.00
C ILE A 50 5.62 5.82 1.85
N LYS A 51 5.55 5.04 2.92
CA LYS A 51 4.58 5.22 3.99
C LYS A 51 5.21 6.09 5.07
N ILE A 52 4.66 7.27 5.31
CA ILE A 52 5.05 8.11 6.45
C ILE A 52 4.53 7.44 7.72
N THR A 53 5.45 6.95 8.55
CA THR A 53 5.17 6.14 9.74
C THR A 53 5.79 6.76 10.99
N PHE A 54 6.99 7.32 10.84
CA PHE A 54 7.72 8.02 11.88
C PHE A 54 7.96 9.48 11.49
N GLU A 55 8.38 10.30 12.45
CA GLU A 55 8.61 11.73 12.23
C GLU A 55 9.74 11.97 11.21
N GLU A 56 10.76 11.11 11.23
CA GLU A 56 11.92 11.19 10.34
C GLU A 56 11.55 10.93 8.87
N ASP A 57 10.44 10.24 8.60
CA ASP A 57 9.96 9.99 7.23
C ASP A 57 9.55 11.29 6.53
N LEU A 58 9.19 12.34 7.28
CA LEU A 58 8.78 13.64 6.73
C LEU A 58 9.91 14.30 5.92
N MET A 59 11.14 14.26 6.43
CA MET A 59 12.30 14.83 5.73
C MET A 59 12.51 14.13 4.37
N THR A 60 12.31 12.82 4.33
CA THR A 60 12.40 12.04 3.10
C THR A 60 11.27 12.37 2.14
N ALA A 61 10.03 12.45 2.65
CA ALA A 61 8.85 12.80 1.85
C ALA A 61 8.99 14.19 1.19
N GLU A 62 9.47 15.19 1.94
CA GLU A 62 9.70 16.55 1.44
C GLU A 62 10.75 16.57 0.34
N ALA A 63 11.87 15.87 0.52
CA ALA A 63 12.92 15.77 -0.49
C ALA A 63 12.41 15.11 -1.78
N LEU A 64 11.64 14.03 -1.66
CA LEU A 64 11.02 13.36 -2.80
C LEU A 64 10.03 14.26 -3.55
N LEU A 65 9.22 15.05 -2.83
CA LEU A 65 8.28 16.00 -3.45
C LEU A 65 8.99 17.15 -4.16
N ALA A 66 10.06 17.69 -3.56
CA ALA A 66 10.87 18.75 -4.17
C ALA A 66 11.54 18.25 -5.46
N ALA A 67 12.13 17.05 -5.43
CA ALA A 67 12.74 16.42 -6.59
C ALA A 67 11.75 16.21 -7.75
N ARG A 68 10.49 15.85 -7.42
CA ARG A 68 9.42 15.66 -8.41
C ARG A 68 8.88 16.96 -9.00
N SER A 69 8.91 18.05 -8.23
CA SER A 69 8.31 19.34 -8.63
C SER A 69 9.24 20.19 -9.50
N GLY A 70 10.47 19.73 -9.77
CA GLY A 70 11.47 20.50 -10.52
C GLY A 70 12.00 21.74 -9.77
N THR A 71 11.56 21.96 -8.53
CA THR A 71 12.07 23.02 -7.65
C THR A 71 13.35 22.53 -6.98
N ALA A 72 14.40 22.31 -7.77
CA ALA A 72 15.74 22.44 -7.21
C ALA A 72 15.85 23.91 -6.78
N LYS A 73 16.05 24.17 -5.49
CA LYS A 73 16.50 25.48 -5.04
C LYS A 73 17.79 25.77 -5.80
N GLU A 74 17.76 26.76 -6.68
CA GLU A 74 18.98 27.43 -7.13
C GLU A 74 19.64 28.04 -5.89
N ASP A 75 20.96 27.91 -5.83
CA ASP A 75 21.84 28.21 -4.69
C ASP A 75 21.65 29.59 -4.04
#